data_AF-A0AAV1KLE9-F1
#
_entry.id   AF-A0AAV1KLE9-F1
#
_cell.length_a   1.000
_cell.length_b   1.000
_cell.length_c   1.000
_cell.angle_alpha   90.00
_cell.angle_beta   90.00
_cell.angle_gamma   90.00
#
_symmetry.space_group_name_H-M   'P 1'
#
loop_
_entity.id
_entity.type
_entity.pdbx_description
1 polymer ?
#
loop_
_entity_poly.entity_id
_entity_poly.type
_entity_poly.pdbx_seq_one_letter_code
_entity_poly.pdbx_strand_id
1 'polypeptide(L)'
;MSTQRTPTGTTSQIFDGDSEGGDHTSVPASINVAKRPSKLPAVKSPPIVNLPEGAYDSTNTGLRNIIEDIVQREMSNLLTKLNISMGILLNTQLKSIKDEIQDVKESMSFMSSQYEEINRELKASKTSIQGLQIKSDKLQPTINDINFRINQIEQEARSNNLEIQCMPEKK
;
A
#
# COMPACT_ATOMS: atom_id res chain seq x y z
N MET A 1 43.42 -11.90 11.98
CA MET A 1 43.26 -11.09 10.76
C MET A 1 41.80 -10.69 10.67
N SER A 2 41.46 -9.51 11.22
CA SER A 2 41.16 -8.26 10.47
C SER A 2 39.78 -8.32 9.81
N THR A 3 38.72 -7.89 10.50
CA THR A 3 38.15 -6.51 10.62
C THR A 3 37.09 -6.16 9.58
N GLN A 4 35.90 -5.84 10.10
CA GLN A 4 34.85 -4.96 9.56
C GLN A 4 35.33 -3.85 8.61
N ARG A 5 34.44 -3.43 7.69
CA ARG A 5 33.96 -2.03 7.53
C ARG A 5 32.88 -1.89 6.45
N THR A 6 31.79 -1.22 6.81
CA THR A 6 30.91 -0.41 5.95
C THR A 6 31.66 0.86 5.50
N PRO A 7 31.14 1.55 4.47
CA PRO A 7 31.20 3.01 4.47
C PRO A 7 29.83 3.67 4.22
N THR A 8 29.51 4.61 5.11
CA THR A 8 28.64 5.77 4.89
C THR A 8 29.41 6.85 4.13
N GLY A 9 28.71 7.71 3.39
CA GLY A 9 29.33 8.85 2.69
C GLY A 9 28.32 9.88 2.21
N THR A 10 28.05 10.86 3.06
CA THR A 10 27.36 12.14 2.82
C THR A 10 28.21 13.07 1.94
N THR A 11 27.61 13.87 1.06
CA THR A 11 28.07 15.26 0.74
C THR A 11 26.93 16.07 0.13
N SER A 12 26.73 17.25 0.69
CA SER A 12 25.74 18.28 0.35
C SER A 12 26.37 19.38 -0.52
N GLN A 13 25.51 20.11 -1.26
CA GLN A 13 25.64 21.54 -1.66
C GLN A 13 26.70 21.86 -2.76
N ILE A 14 26.60 22.84 -3.68
CA ILE A 14 25.76 24.04 -3.89
C ILE A 14 26.11 24.68 -5.27
N PHE A 15 25.21 25.50 -5.85
CA PHE A 15 25.41 26.57 -6.90
C PHE A 15 25.82 26.15 -8.33
N ASP A 16 25.47 26.80 -9.45
CA ASP A 16 24.87 28.10 -9.83
C ASP A 16 24.50 28.05 -11.34
N GLY A 17 23.67 28.99 -11.85
CA GLY A 17 23.82 29.47 -13.25
C GLY A 17 22.58 29.64 -14.13
N ASP A 18 21.93 30.80 -13.98
CA ASP A 18 21.36 31.74 -14.97
C ASP A 18 21.07 31.37 -16.46
N SER A 19 19.84 31.77 -16.86
CA SER A 19 19.48 32.71 -17.95
C SER A 19 19.40 32.29 -19.43
N GLU A 20 18.49 33.03 -20.11
CA GLU A 20 18.11 33.09 -21.53
C GLU A 20 17.09 32.01 -21.98
N GLY A 21 15.98 32.30 -22.66
CA GLY A 21 15.46 33.50 -23.32
C GLY A 21 14.47 33.04 -24.42
N GLY A 22 13.43 33.85 -24.70
CA GLY A 22 12.55 33.72 -25.87
C GLY A 22 11.27 32.90 -25.65
N ASP A 23 10.10 33.24 -26.19
CA ASP A 23 9.77 34.28 -27.17
C ASP A 23 8.25 34.53 -27.09
N HIS A 24 7.86 35.80 -27.18
CA HIS A 24 6.49 36.26 -27.22
C HIS A 24 6.06 36.35 -28.67
N THR A 25 5.25 35.42 -29.16
CA THR A 25 4.61 35.56 -30.48
C THR A 25 3.16 36.02 -30.32
N SER A 26 2.99 37.33 -30.16
CA SER A 26 1.71 38.03 -30.33
C SER A 26 1.40 38.15 -31.82
N VAL A 27 0.39 37.38 -32.27
CA VAL A 27 -0.16 37.46 -33.63
C VAL A 27 -0.72 38.86 -33.89
N PRO A 28 -0.32 39.58 -34.95
CA PRO A 28 -0.89 40.88 -35.27
C PRO A 28 -2.25 40.69 -35.97
N ALA A 29 -3.33 40.91 -35.24
CA ALA A 29 -4.65 41.06 -35.84
C ALA A 29 -4.69 42.37 -36.65
N SER A 30 -4.81 42.25 -37.96
CA SER A 30 -5.00 43.35 -38.89
C SER A 30 -6.35 44.03 -38.63
N ILE A 31 -6.34 45.18 -37.95
CA ILE A 31 -7.54 45.99 -37.74
C ILE A 31 -7.68 46.94 -38.93
N ASN A 32 -8.48 46.52 -39.93
CA ASN A 32 -8.95 47.43 -40.97
C ASN A 32 -9.97 48.42 -40.36
N VAL A 33 -9.49 49.57 -39.89
CA VAL A 33 -10.34 50.68 -39.40
C VAL A 33 -10.90 51.45 -40.59
N ALA A 34 -12.14 51.12 -40.99
CA ALA A 34 -12.91 51.98 -41.89
C ALA A 34 -13.33 53.26 -41.12
N LYS A 35 -12.78 54.42 -41.48
CA LYS A 35 -13.23 55.73 -40.99
C LYS A 35 -14.66 55.97 -41.51
N ARG A 36 -15.66 55.76 -40.66
CA ARG A 36 -17.06 56.12 -40.95
C ARG A 36 -17.23 57.65 -40.84
N PRO A 37 -17.90 58.31 -41.80
CA PRO A 37 -18.19 59.73 -41.70
C PRO A 37 -19.13 60.02 -40.52
N SER A 38 -18.93 61.17 -39.89
CA SER A 38 -19.73 61.69 -38.77
C SER A 38 -21.22 61.65 -39.08
N LYS A 39 -22.01 60.99 -38.23
CA LYS A 39 -23.47 60.97 -38.33
C LYS A 39 -24.02 62.38 -38.26
N LEU A 40 -24.81 62.77 -39.25
CA LEU A 40 -25.64 63.99 -39.21
C LEU A 40 -26.63 63.89 -38.04
N PRO A 41 -26.91 64.98 -37.31
CA PRO A 41 -27.94 64.99 -36.28
C PRO A 41 -29.32 64.77 -36.92
N ALA A 42 -30.10 63.84 -36.35
CA ALA A 42 -31.46 63.58 -36.78
C ALA A 42 -32.34 64.79 -36.48
N VAL A 43 -32.68 65.56 -37.52
CA VAL A 43 -33.70 66.61 -37.44
C VAL A 43 -35.06 65.92 -37.50
N LYS A 44 -35.80 66.00 -36.36
CA LYS A 44 -37.12 65.41 -36.06
C LYS A 44 -37.10 64.05 -35.35
N SER A 45 -36.61 64.05 -34.12
CA SER A 45 -37.10 63.10 -33.10
C SER A 45 -38.44 63.61 -32.53
N PRO A 46 -39.41 62.75 -32.18
CA PRO A 46 -40.61 63.16 -31.44
C PRO A 46 -40.23 63.87 -30.15
N PRO A 47 -41.04 64.83 -29.66
CA PRO A 47 -40.78 65.49 -28.39
C PRO A 47 -40.67 64.44 -27.28
N ILE A 48 -39.63 64.54 -26.45
CA ILE A 48 -39.60 63.85 -25.16
C ILE A 48 -40.79 64.39 -24.37
N VAL A 49 -41.87 63.62 -24.32
CA VAL A 49 -42.91 63.83 -23.31
C VAL A 49 -42.23 63.52 -21.99
N ASN A 50 -42.04 64.56 -21.16
CA ASN A 50 -41.64 64.41 -19.77
C ASN A 50 -42.74 63.62 -19.05
N LEU A 51 -42.60 62.29 -19.05
CA LEU A 51 -43.30 61.42 -18.13
C LEU A 51 -42.73 61.65 -16.72
N PRO A 52 -43.55 61.53 -15.67
CA PRO A 52 -43.11 61.79 -14.31
C PRO A 52 -41.93 60.89 -13.96
N GLU A 53 -40.84 61.55 -13.56
CA GLU A 53 -39.60 60.98 -13.05
C GLU A 53 -39.93 60.23 -11.74
N GLY A 54 -40.17 58.92 -11.83
CA GLY A 54 -40.46 58.08 -10.64
C GLY A 54 -41.34 56.85 -10.86
N ALA A 55 -41.97 56.63 -12.02
CA ALA A 55 -42.93 55.53 -12.18
C ALA A 55 -42.34 54.16 -12.62
N TYR A 56 -41.06 54.08 -12.99
CA TYR A 56 -40.43 52.87 -13.57
C TYR A 56 -39.44 52.15 -12.62
N ASP A 57 -39.29 52.65 -11.40
CA ASP A 57 -38.26 52.17 -10.47
C ASP A 57 -38.77 51.05 -9.54
N SER A 58 -40.07 51.07 -9.21
CA SER A 58 -40.69 50.05 -8.33
C SER A 58 -40.76 48.66 -8.98
N THR A 59 -40.95 48.57 -10.29
CA THR A 59 -41.01 47.30 -11.03
C THR A 59 -39.63 46.67 -11.22
N ASN A 60 -38.60 47.46 -11.54
CA ASN A 60 -37.22 46.95 -11.63
C ASN A 60 -36.67 46.52 -10.27
N THR A 61 -36.97 47.26 -9.20
CA THR A 61 -36.58 46.89 -7.84
C THR A 61 -37.29 45.61 -7.38
N GLY A 62 -38.58 45.45 -7.70
CA GLY A 62 -39.31 44.20 -7.43
C GLY A 62 -38.73 42.99 -8.17
N LEU A 63 -38.40 43.14 -9.46
CA LEU A 63 -37.74 42.09 -10.24
C LEU A 63 -36.36 41.74 -9.67
N ARG A 64 -35.59 42.74 -9.24
CA ARG A 64 -34.28 42.54 -8.61
C ARG A 64 -34.38 41.74 -7.32
N ASN A 65 -35.34 42.07 -6.45
CA ASN A 65 -35.57 41.33 -5.20
C ASN A 65 -36.01 39.88 -5.47
N ILE A 66 -36.87 39.65 -6.45
CA ILE A 66 -37.29 38.29 -6.85
C ILE A 66 -36.08 37.48 -7.35
N ILE A 67 -35.21 38.10 -8.14
CA ILE A 67 -33.99 37.44 -8.65
C ILE A 67 -33.03 37.15 -7.48
N GLU A 68 -32.84 38.10 -6.56
CA GLU A 68 -31.99 37.90 -5.38
C GLU A 68 -32.52 36.75 -4.51
N ASP A 69 -33.83 36.69 -4.24
CA ASP A 69 -34.47 35.59 -3.49
C ASP A 69 -34.31 34.24 -4.19
N ILE A 70 -34.47 34.18 -5.52
CA ILE A 70 -34.31 32.95 -6.28
C ILE A 70 -32.85 32.47 -6.23
N VAL A 71 -31.89 33.37 -6.47
CA VAL A 71 -30.46 33.03 -6.44
C VAL A 71 -30.06 32.57 -5.04
N GLN A 72 -30.51 33.26 -3.99
CA GLN A 72 -30.19 32.92 -2.62
C GLN A 72 -30.83 31.59 -2.18
N ARG A 73 -32.05 31.31 -2.62
CA ARG A 73 -32.72 30.02 -2.42
C ARG A 73 -31.99 28.89 -3.14
N GLU A 74 -31.64 29.06 -4.41
CA GLU A 74 -30.94 28.02 -5.19
C GLU A 74 -29.51 27.79 -4.67
N MET A 75 -28.80 28.84 -4.26
CA MET A 75 -27.47 28.71 -3.65
C MET A 75 -27.54 27.97 -2.31
N SER A 76 -28.54 28.27 -1.48
CA SER A 76 -28.80 27.55 -0.23
C SER A 76 -29.13 26.07 -0.47
N ASN A 77 -29.95 25.79 -1.49
CA ASN A 77 -30.27 24.43 -1.91
C ASN A 77 -29.02 23.68 -2.38
N LEU A 78 -28.16 24.33 -3.16
CA LEU A 78 -26.91 23.73 -3.65
C LEU A 78 -25.94 23.43 -2.51
N LEU A 79 -25.74 24.37 -1.58
CA LEU A 79 -24.92 24.16 -0.38
C LEU A 79 -25.45 23.01 0.47
N THR A 80 -26.77 22.92 0.64
CA THR A 80 -27.40 21.83 1.38
C THR A 80 -27.18 20.49 0.70
N LYS A 81 -27.38 20.41 -0.62
CA LYS A 81 -27.11 19.20 -1.41
C LYS A 81 -25.64 18.78 -1.37
N LEU A 82 -24.72 19.74 -1.44
CA LEU A 82 -23.28 19.50 -1.34
C LEU A 82 -22.94 18.92 0.04
N ASN A 83 -23.42 19.55 1.12
CA ASN A 83 -23.20 19.05 2.48
C ASN A 83 -23.74 17.64 2.69
N ILE A 84 -24.95 17.35 2.20
CA ILE A 84 -25.53 16.00 2.27
C ILE A 84 -24.69 15.01 1.46
N SER A 85 -24.35 15.34 0.20
CA SER A 85 -23.57 14.47 -0.67
C SER A 85 -22.19 14.17 -0.10
N MET A 86 -21.51 15.20 0.43
CA MET A 86 -20.21 15.07 1.06
C MET A 86 -20.30 14.24 2.35
N GLY A 87 -21.33 14.48 3.17
CA GLY A 87 -21.60 13.69 4.37
C GLY A 87 -21.83 12.21 4.06
N ILE A 88 -22.61 11.90 3.03
CA ILE A 88 -22.84 10.52 2.59
C ILE A 88 -21.53 9.89 2.11
N LEU A 89 -20.80 10.55 1.21
CA LEU A 89 -19.56 10.02 0.65
C LEU A 89 -18.53 9.74 1.76
N LEU A 90 -18.32 10.69 2.67
CA LEU A 90 -17.38 10.52 3.78
C LEU A 90 -17.79 9.37 4.70
N ASN A 91 -19.06 9.29 5.09
CA ASN A 91 -19.53 8.20 5.95
C ASN A 91 -19.38 6.82 5.27
N THR A 92 -19.69 6.72 3.98
CA THR A 92 -19.52 5.47 3.22
C THR A 92 -18.06 5.07 3.14
N GLN A 93 -17.17 5.99 2.80
CA GLN A 93 -15.74 5.71 2.68
C GLN A 93 -15.12 5.36 4.04
N LEU A 94 -15.46 6.13 5.09
CA LEU A 94 -14.99 5.84 6.45
C LEU A 94 -15.51 4.51 6.98
N LYS A 95 -16.74 4.12 6.64
CA LYS A 95 -17.26 2.80 6.99
C LYS A 95 -16.49 1.70 6.26
N SER A 96 -16.25 1.83 4.96
CA SER A 96 -15.44 0.87 4.18
C SER A 96 -14.06 0.70 4.79
N ILE A 97 -13.37 1.81 5.08
CA ILE A 97 -12.04 1.79 5.71
C ILE A 97 -12.08 1.12 7.07
N LYS A 98 -13.11 1.38 7.88
CA LYS A 98 -13.28 0.74 9.18
C LYS A 98 -13.45 -0.77 9.05
N ASP A 99 -14.23 -1.22 8.08
CA ASP A 99 -14.48 -2.63 7.82
C ASP A 99 -13.18 -3.31 7.35
N GLU A 100 -12.43 -2.71 6.41
CA GLU A 100 -11.12 -3.20 5.96
C GLU A 100 -10.09 -3.28 7.09
N ILE A 101 -10.04 -2.27 7.98
CA ILE A 101 -9.16 -2.30 9.15
C ILE A 101 -9.53 -3.43 10.09
N GLN A 102 -10.82 -3.71 10.26
CA GLN A 102 -11.30 -4.80 11.09
C GLN A 102 -10.89 -6.16 10.50
N ASP A 103 -11.04 -6.34 9.19
CA ASP A 103 -10.60 -7.56 8.49
C ASP A 103 -9.09 -7.78 8.62
N VAL A 104 -8.28 -6.71 8.46
CA VAL A 104 -6.82 -6.77 8.66
C VAL A 104 -6.47 -7.17 10.10
N LYS A 105 -7.16 -6.61 11.08
CA LYS A 105 -6.96 -6.96 12.49
C LYS A 105 -7.26 -8.43 12.76
N GLU A 106 -8.33 -8.96 12.20
CA GLU A 106 -8.70 -10.38 12.32
C GLU A 106 -7.67 -11.28 11.64
N SER A 107 -7.24 -10.94 10.42
CA SER A 107 -6.18 -11.66 9.73
C SER A 107 -4.87 -11.65 10.51
N MET A 108 -4.51 -10.53 11.14
CA MET A 108 -3.29 -10.42 11.94
C MET A 108 -3.38 -11.28 13.22
N SER A 109 -4.53 -11.26 13.89
CA SER A 109 -4.78 -12.09 15.06
C SER A 109 -4.71 -13.59 14.72
N PHE A 110 -5.32 -13.99 13.60
CA PHE A 110 -5.24 -15.35 13.10
C PHE A 110 -3.79 -15.76 12.80
N MET A 111 -3.05 -14.93 12.06
CA MET A 111 -1.64 -15.19 11.72
C MET A 111 -0.77 -15.33 12.97
N SER A 112 -0.99 -14.48 13.98
CA SER A 112 -0.28 -14.57 15.26
C SER A 112 -0.55 -15.91 15.96
N SER A 113 -1.80 -16.35 15.98
CA SER A 113 -2.18 -17.65 16.55
C SER A 113 -1.51 -18.81 15.81
N GLN A 114 -1.56 -18.82 14.48
CA GLN A 114 -0.90 -19.85 13.68
C GLN A 114 0.61 -19.86 13.88
N TYR A 115 1.24 -18.68 14.00
CA TYR A 115 2.68 -18.59 14.27
C TYR A 115 3.05 -19.19 15.63
N GLU A 116 2.27 -18.91 16.68
CA GLU A 116 2.50 -19.50 17.99
C GLU A 116 2.33 -21.02 17.99
N GLU A 117 1.33 -21.54 17.27
CA GLU A 117 1.09 -22.97 17.10
C GLU A 117 2.27 -23.66 16.39
N ILE A 118 2.70 -23.14 15.24
CA ILE A 118 3.85 -23.66 14.49
C ILE A 118 5.12 -23.64 15.36
N ASN A 119 5.35 -22.56 16.11
CA ASN A 119 6.51 -22.48 16.99
C ASN A 119 6.47 -23.53 18.11
N ARG A 120 5.27 -23.85 18.63
CA ARG A 120 5.08 -24.91 19.62
C ARG A 120 5.37 -26.28 19.03
N GLU A 121 4.83 -26.58 17.85
CA GLU A 121 5.07 -27.83 17.15
C GLU A 121 6.54 -28.02 16.79
N LEU A 122 7.20 -26.96 16.32
CA LEU A 122 8.63 -26.99 15.99
C LEU A 122 9.48 -27.32 17.23
N LYS A 123 9.18 -26.71 18.38
CA LYS A 123 9.86 -27.01 19.65
C LYS A 123 9.63 -28.45 20.10
N ALA A 124 8.41 -28.95 19.98
CA ALA A 124 8.08 -30.33 20.30
C ALA A 124 8.82 -31.31 19.38
N SER A 125 8.81 -31.06 18.07
CA SER A 125 9.52 -31.85 17.06
C SER A 125 11.04 -31.87 17.32
N LYS A 126 11.64 -30.70 17.58
CA LYS A 126 13.06 -30.60 17.94
C LYS A 126 13.41 -31.43 19.17
N THR A 127 12.55 -31.38 20.20
CA THR A 127 12.74 -32.16 21.44
C THR A 127 12.64 -33.67 21.16
N SER A 128 11.69 -34.09 20.32
CA SER A 128 11.54 -35.48 19.90
C SER A 128 12.77 -35.98 19.13
N ILE A 129 13.25 -35.20 18.16
CA ILE A 129 14.46 -35.50 17.38
C ILE A 129 15.68 -35.64 18.29
N GLN A 130 15.88 -34.71 19.23
CA GLN A 130 16.98 -34.80 20.20
C GLN A 130 16.86 -36.05 21.07
N GLY A 131 15.64 -36.39 21.52
CA GLY A 131 15.39 -37.61 22.27
C GLY A 131 15.70 -38.88 21.47
N LEU A 132 15.37 -38.91 20.18
CA LEU A 132 15.71 -40.02 19.28
C LEU A 132 17.21 -40.12 19.03
N GLN A 133 17.90 -39.00 18.83
CA GLN A 133 19.36 -38.95 18.69
C GLN A 133 20.04 -39.53 19.94
N ILE A 134 19.64 -39.08 21.13
CA ILE A 134 20.19 -39.61 22.39
C ILE A 134 19.95 -41.13 22.52
N LYS A 135 18.77 -41.63 22.12
CA LYS A 135 18.48 -43.07 22.14
C LYS A 135 19.36 -43.83 21.14
N SER A 136 19.55 -43.29 19.94
CA SER A 136 20.43 -43.86 18.92
C SER A 136 21.89 -43.92 19.39
N ASP A 137 22.38 -42.81 19.95
CA ASP A 137 23.75 -42.69 20.49
C ASP A 137 23.99 -43.64 21.65
N LYS A 138 22.95 -43.98 22.42
CA LYS A 138 23.01 -45.00 23.48
C LYS A 138 22.94 -46.43 22.96
N LEU A 139 22.20 -46.68 21.88
CA LEU A 139 22.01 -48.03 21.34
C LEU A 139 23.23 -48.52 20.56
N GLN A 140 23.88 -47.62 19.80
CA GLN A 140 25.08 -47.91 19.03
C GLN A 140 26.20 -48.60 19.84
N PRO A 141 26.62 -48.09 21.02
CA PRO A 141 27.65 -48.73 21.82
C PRO A 141 27.19 -50.08 22.39
N THR A 142 25.91 -50.25 22.73
CA THR A 142 25.38 -51.54 23.18
C THR A 142 25.45 -52.60 22.08
N ILE A 143 25.12 -52.23 20.83
CA ILE A 143 25.26 -53.13 19.68
C ILE A 143 26.73 -53.48 19.47
N ASN A 144 27.63 -52.51 19.57
CA ASN A 144 29.08 -52.74 19.43
C ASN A 144 29.62 -53.68 20.52
N ASP A 145 29.20 -53.51 21.77
CA ASP A 145 29.58 -54.40 22.88
C ASP A 145 29.08 -55.83 22.66
N ILE A 146 27.82 -55.99 22.24
CA ILE A 146 27.25 -57.31 21.94
C ILE A 146 28.01 -57.98 20.79
N ASN A 147 28.28 -57.25 19.71
CA ASN A 147 29.06 -57.77 18.59
C ASN A 147 30.47 -58.20 19.02
N PHE A 148 31.12 -57.38 19.85
CA PHE A 148 32.42 -57.74 20.41
C PHE A 148 32.35 -59.05 21.22
N ARG A 149 31.37 -59.18 22.10
CA ARG A 149 31.17 -60.39 22.92
C ARG A 149 30.86 -61.63 22.08
N ILE A 150 30.05 -61.50 21.03
CA ILE A 150 29.76 -62.59 20.10
C ILE A 150 31.04 -63.08 19.42
N ASN A 151 31.86 -62.15 18.91
CA ASN A 151 33.12 -62.50 18.25
C ASN A 151 34.07 -63.24 19.21
N GLN A 152 34.13 -62.84 20.49
CA GLN A 152 34.94 -63.54 21.49
C GLN A 152 34.45 -64.97 21.73
N ILE A 153 33.13 -65.16 21.90
CA ILE A 153 32.52 -66.49 22.09
C ILE A 153 32.77 -67.38 20.86
N GLU A 154 32.66 -66.82 19.66
CA GLU A 154 32.89 -67.54 18.42
C GLU A 154 34.35 -68.01 18.29
N GLN A 155 35.32 -67.18 18.69
CA GLN A 155 36.73 -67.56 18.72
C GLN A 155 37.00 -68.64 19.77
N GLU A 156 36.43 -68.51 20.98
CA GLU A 156 36.57 -69.52 22.05
C GLU A 156 35.98 -70.87 21.64
N ALA A 157 34.80 -70.86 20.99
CA ALA A 157 34.18 -72.07 20.47
C ALA A 157 35.04 -72.76 19.40
N ARG A 158 35.74 -71.99 18.54
CA ARG A 158 36.70 -72.54 17.57
C ARG A 158 37.97 -73.05 18.24
N SER A 159 38.53 -72.34 19.22
CA SER A 159 39.76 -72.79 19.90
C SER A 159 39.57 -74.10 20.66
N ASN A 160 38.33 -74.38 21.10
CA ASN A 160 37.99 -75.62 21.77
C ASN A 160 37.70 -76.80 20.82
N ASN A 161 37.53 -76.54 19.53
CA ASN A 161 37.32 -77.56 18.52
C ASN A 161 38.65 -77.92 17.84
N LEU A 162 39.14 -79.14 18.08
CA LEU A 162 40.29 -79.68 17.37
C LEU A 162 39.90 -80.01 15.92
N GLU A 163 40.37 -79.21 14.97
CA GLU A 163 40.20 -79.49 13.56
C GLU A 163 41.21 -80.55 13.11
N ILE A 164 40.72 -81.76 12.80
CA ILE A 164 41.55 -82.85 12.31
C ILE A 164 41.45 -82.86 10.78
N GLN A 165 42.40 -82.22 10.11
CA GLN A 165 42.53 -82.29 8.65
C GLN A 165 43.39 -83.48 8.22
N CYS A 166 43.19 -83.94 6.99
CA CYS A 166 44.01 -84.97 6.31
C CYS A 166 44.00 -86.38 6.92
N MET A 167 42.97 -86.76 7.68
CA MET A 167 42.79 -88.16 8.08
C MET A 167 42.18 -88.99 6.94
N PRO A 168 42.75 -90.16 6.59
CA PRO A 168 42.17 -91.01 5.56
C PRO A 168 40.80 -91.52 6.01
N GLU A 169 39.77 -91.25 5.21
CA GLU A 169 38.45 -91.83 5.42
C GLU A 169 38.55 -93.35 5.22
N LYS A 170 38.01 -94.12 6.18
CA LYS A 170 38.01 -95.58 6.07
C LYS A 170 37.15 -96.00 4.88
N LYS A 171 37.65 -96.96 4.10
CA LYS A 171 36.92 -97.65 3.03
C LYS A 171 35.82 -98.56 3.57
#